data_AF-A0A1G0C6F6-F1
#
_entry.id   AF-A0A1G0C6F6-F1
#
_cell.length_a   1.000
_cell.length_b   1.000
_cell.length_c   1.000
_cell.angle_alpha   90.00
_cell.angle_beta   90.00
_cell.angle_gamma   90.00
#
_symmetry.space_group_name_H-M   'P 1'
#
loop_
_entity.id
_entity.type
_entity.pdbx_description
1 polymer ?
#
loop_
_entity_poly.entity_id
_entity_poly.type
_entity_poly.pdbx_seq_one_letter_code
_entity_poly.pdbx_strand_id
1 'polypeptide(L)'
;MFYTFARKSDNVSGNSKSKQHQLKIGQLLTDLRSGDDLKVGAAIKSFHVHGDESVIAPLVEVWRGGLSDENTAAMMELFEGLKDSSTVEPLMEAFRDEVNAPIKRQLIGAFWNSKLDFSAYLSDFVLFAIDGDFLDAFEAITLIEQFETLVPESAIMESQLLLKEYFGGTENRNEQKDTIMGDIALMVKQFDAESDSEDLYLD
;
A
#
# COMPACT_ATOMS: atom_id res chain seq x y z
N MET A 1 -52.21 -33.01 17.96
CA MET A 1 -51.67 -32.21 16.85
C MET A 1 -51.92 -30.75 17.20
N PHE A 2 -50.97 -29.87 17.51
CA PHE A 2 -49.53 -29.82 17.22
C PHE A 2 -48.81 -29.05 18.35
N TYR A 3 -47.54 -29.42 18.56
CA TYR A 3 -46.57 -28.75 19.42
C TYR A 3 -46.25 -27.34 18.92
N THR A 4 -46.15 -26.36 19.83
CA THR A 4 -45.49 -25.08 19.56
C THR A 4 -44.09 -25.13 20.17
N PHE A 5 -43.07 -25.13 19.30
CA PHE A 5 -41.65 -25.20 19.67
C PHE A 5 -41.15 -23.79 19.98
N ALA A 6 -40.64 -23.57 21.20
CA ALA A 6 -39.90 -22.37 21.55
C ALA A 6 -38.52 -22.40 20.87
N ARG A 7 -38.24 -21.43 20.00
CA ARG A 7 -36.89 -21.23 19.45
C ARG A 7 -36.01 -20.57 20.50
N LYS A 8 -35.00 -21.30 20.97
CA LYS A 8 -33.95 -20.84 21.87
C LYS A 8 -32.84 -20.17 21.04
N SER A 9 -32.52 -18.94 21.41
CA SER A 9 -31.31 -18.14 21.18
C SER A 9 -30.13 -18.75 20.41
N ASP A 10 -29.82 -18.20 19.24
CA ASP A 10 -28.54 -18.35 18.50
C ASP A 10 -27.88 -16.98 18.25
N ASN A 11 -27.55 -16.20 19.30
CA ASN A 11 -26.89 -14.89 19.11
C ASN A 11 -25.78 -14.57 20.13
N VAL A 12 -25.21 -15.58 20.81
CA VAL A 12 -24.19 -15.37 21.88
C VAL A 12 -22.77 -15.76 21.43
N SER A 13 -22.63 -16.68 20.46
CA SER A 13 -21.32 -17.21 20.03
C SER A 13 -20.51 -16.27 19.13
N GLY A 14 -21.17 -15.48 18.28
CA GLY A 14 -20.50 -14.52 17.38
C GLY A 14 -19.88 -13.32 18.10
N ASN A 15 -20.54 -12.82 19.15
CA ASN A 15 -20.13 -11.61 19.87
C ASN A 15 -18.88 -11.85 20.76
N SER A 16 -18.70 -13.07 21.27
CA SER A 16 -17.54 -13.41 22.12
C SER A 16 -16.24 -13.54 21.33
N LYS A 17 -16.29 -14.15 20.13
CA LYS A 17 -15.11 -14.32 19.27
C LYS A 17 -14.59 -12.98 18.73
N SER A 18 -15.49 -12.09 18.29
CA SER A 18 -15.13 -10.72 17.88
C SER A 18 -14.47 -9.93 19.02
N LYS A 19 -15.03 -10.03 20.24
CA LYS A 19 -14.44 -9.38 21.43
C LYS A 19 -13.05 -9.92 21.79
N GLN A 20 -12.83 -11.23 21.70
CA GLN A 20 -11.53 -11.83 21.95
C GLN A 20 -10.48 -11.39 20.92
N HIS A 21 -10.88 -11.30 19.65
CA HIS A 21 -10.02 -10.80 18.59
C HIS A 21 -9.62 -9.33 18.83
N GLN A 22 -10.58 -8.46 19.16
CA GLN A 22 -10.31 -7.05 19.50
C GLN A 22 -9.37 -6.90 20.72
N LEU A 23 -9.55 -7.72 21.76
CA LEU A 23 -8.64 -7.73 22.91
C LEU A 23 -7.22 -8.15 22.52
N LYS A 24 -7.10 -9.13 21.61
CA LYS A 24 -5.80 -9.57 21.09
C LYS A 24 -5.11 -8.47 20.29
N ILE A 25 -5.83 -7.81 19.38
CA ILE A 25 -5.32 -6.64 18.64
C ILE A 25 -4.85 -5.55 19.59
N GLY A 26 -5.67 -5.19 20.59
CA GLY A 26 -5.30 -4.16 21.57
C GLY A 26 -4.02 -4.48 22.35
N GLN A 27 -3.82 -5.75 22.73
CA GLN A 27 -2.58 -6.18 23.38
C GLN A 27 -1.39 -6.09 22.42
N LEU A 28 -1.53 -6.55 21.17
CA LEU A 28 -0.47 -6.47 20.18
C LEU A 28 -0.07 -5.02 19.87
N LEU A 29 -1.03 -4.09 19.80
CA LEU A 29 -0.77 -2.66 19.63
C LEU A 29 -0.03 -2.06 20.84
N THR A 30 -0.32 -2.55 22.05
CA THR A 30 0.42 -2.15 23.26
C THR A 30 1.87 -2.63 23.21
N ASP A 31 2.09 -3.88 22.78
CA ASP A 31 3.43 -4.45 22.65
C ASP A 31 4.22 -3.76 21.53
N LEU A 32 3.57 -3.46 20.40
CA LEU A 32 4.15 -2.73 19.26
C LEU A 32 4.64 -1.32 19.65
N ARG A 33 3.98 -0.66 20.60
CA ARG A 33 4.34 0.70 21.07
C ARG A 33 5.17 0.70 22.35
N SER A 34 5.63 -0.46 22.81
CA SER A 34 6.30 -0.59 24.11
C SER A 34 7.74 -0.07 24.12
N GLY A 35 8.38 0.08 22.95
CA GLY A 35 9.81 0.39 22.82
C GLY A 35 10.74 -0.77 23.21
N ASP A 36 10.19 -1.91 23.62
CA ASP A 36 10.94 -3.13 23.90
C ASP A 36 11.10 -3.92 22.60
N ASP A 37 12.33 -3.98 22.08
CA ASP A 37 12.65 -4.53 20.76
C ASP A 37 12.14 -5.97 20.57
N LEU A 38 12.18 -6.80 21.62
CA LEU A 38 11.68 -8.19 21.57
C LEU A 38 10.15 -8.23 21.50
N LYS A 39 9.47 -7.37 22.25
CA LYS A 39 8.00 -7.28 22.21
C LYS A 39 7.51 -6.71 20.90
N VAL A 40 8.19 -5.70 20.36
CA VAL A 40 7.89 -5.11 19.06
C VAL A 40 8.00 -6.18 17.97
N GLY A 41 9.11 -6.92 17.91
CA GLY A 41 9.28 -8.00 16.94
C GLY A 41 8.26 -9.12 17.07
N ALA A 42 7.89 -9.50 18.30
CA ALA A 42 6.83 -10.49 18.53
C ALA A 42 5.44 -9.98 18.10
N ALA A 43 5.17 -8.68 18.27
CA ALA A 43 3.93 -8.06 17.83
C ALA A 43 3.82 -8.01 16.31
N ILE A 44 4.86 -7.54 15.61
CA ILE A 44 4.94 -7.51 14.14
C ILE A 44 4.63 -8.90 13.56
N LYS A 45 5.35 -9.93 14.04
CA LYS A 45 5.14 -11.32 13.60
C LYS A 45 3.73 -11.82 13.88
N SER A 46 3.11 -11.39 14.98
CA SER A 46 1.75 -11.79 15.33
C SER A 46 0.68 -11.16 14.43
N PHE A 47 0.93 -9.99 13.84
CA PHE A 47 -0.02 -9.34 12.94
C PHE A 47 -0.21 -10.09 11.61
N HIS A 48 0.74 -10.92 11.17
CA HIS A 48 0.52 -11.83 10.02
C HIS A 48 -0.71 -12.74 10.19
N VAL A 49 -1.04 -13.11 11.43
CA VAL A 49 -2.12 -14.06 11.74
C VAL A 49 -3.35 -13.36 12.29
N HIS A 50 -3.14 -12.23 12.98
CA HIS A 50 -4.18 -11.61 13.79
C HIS A 50 -4.52 -10.19 13.35
N GLY A 51 -3.74 -9.56 12.48
CA GLY A 51 -3.97 -8.19 12.00
C GLY A 51 -5.16 -8.09 11.06
N ASP A 52 -5.64 -6.87 10.94
CA ASP A 52 -6.63 -6.40 9.96
C ASP A 52 -6.16 -5.01 9.44
N GLU A 53 -6.92 -4.40 8.54
CA GLU A 53 -6.57 -3.12 7.94
C GLU A 53 -6.37 -1.98 8.97
N SER A 54 -6.98 -2.10 10.15
CA SER A 54 -6.86 -1.08 11.22
C SER A 54 -5.46 -0.99 11.82
N VAL A 55 -4.61 -2.02 11.62
CA VAL A 55 -3.26 -2.05 12.19
C VAL A 55 -2.20 -1.41 11.28
N ILE A 56 -2.53 -1.10 10.02
CA ILE A 56 -1.59 -0.51 9.05
C ILE A 56 -1.01 0.81 9.58
N ALA A 57 -1.86 1.77 9.95
CA ALA A 57 -1.39 3.06 10.45
C ALA A 57 -0.51 2.94 11.71
N PRO A 58 -0.86 2.17 12.74
CA PRO A 58 0.03 1.91 13.88
C PRO A 58 1.38 1.26 13.52
N LEU A 59 1.41 0.35 12.54
CA LEU A 59 2.65 -0.29 12.08
C LEU A 59 3.56 0.71 11.38
N VAL A 60 3.00 1.52 10.48
CA VAL A 60 3.73 2.60 9.78
C VAL A 60 4.27 3.64 10.76
N GLU A 61 3.46 4.02 11.77
CA GLU A 61 3.88 4.95 12.82
C GLU A 61 5.14 4.48 13.55
N VAL A 62 5.17 3.20 13.92
CA VAL A 62 6.31 2.59 14.63
C VAL A 62 7.51 2.39 13.70
N TRP A 63 7.28 1.98 12.44
CA TRP A 63 8.35 1.87 11.45
C TRP A 63 9.05 3.22 11.23
N ARG A 64 8.28 4.29 11.02
CA ARG A 64 8.79 5.66 10.91
C ARG A 64 9.57 6.09 12.16
N GLY A 65 9.11 5.66 13.35
CA GLY A 65 9.78 5.93 14.63
C GLY A 65 11.16 5.31 14.76
N GLY A 66 11.53 4.40 13.85
CA GLY A 66 12.78 3.67 13.86
C GLY A 66 12.63 2.29 14.52
N LEU A 67 13.25 1.29 13.90
CA LEU A 67 13.28 -0.09 14.35
C LEU A 67 14.72 -0.59 14.30
N SER A 68 15.02 -1.67 15.04
CA SER A 68 16.24 -2.44 14.81
C SER A 68 16.22 -3.08 13.42
N ASP A 69 17.39 -3.42 12.86
CA ASP A 69 17.49 -4.06 11.55
C ASP A 69 16.64 -5.34 11.47
N GLU A 70 16.59 -6.12 12.56
CA GLU A 70 15.77 -7.34 12.64
C GLU A 70 14.27 -7.02 12.60
N ASN A 71 13.83 -5.99 13.32
CA ASN A 71 12.42 -5.57 13.32
C ASN A 71 12.02 -4.84 12.02
N THR A 72 12.93 -4.12 11.38
CA THR A 72 12.71 -3.57 10.03
C THR A 72 12.51 -4.69 9.01
N ALA A 73 13.34 -5.73 9.05
CA ALA A 73 13.18 -6.89 8.17
C ALA A 73 11.84 -7.62 8.40
N ALA A 74 11.44 -7.81 9.67
CA ALA A 74 10.14 -8.37 10.00
C ALA A 74 8.97 -7.48 9.57
N MET A 75 9.13 -6.16 9.63
CA MET A 75 8.13 -5.19 9.17
C MET A 75 7.96 -5.25 7.64
N MET A 76 9.07 -5.29 6.90
CA MET A 76 9.05 -5.49 5.43
C MET A 76 8.33 -6.80 5.10
N GLU A 77 8.73 -7.93 5.71
CA GLU A 77 8.11 -9.25 5.47
C GLU A 77 6.59 -9.23 5.74
N LEU A 78 6.15 -8.50 6.76
CA LEU A 78 4.73 -8.30 7.05
C LEU A 78 3.98 -7.62 5.91
N PHE A 79 4.51 -6.50 5.42
CA PHE A 79 3.85 -5.70 4.38
C PHE A 79 3.89 -6.39 3.01
N GLU A 80 5.02 -7.03 2.66
CA GLU A 80 5.16 -7.85 1.44
C GLU A 80 4.19 -9.05 1.46
N GLY A 81 3.90 -9.60 2.64
CA GLY A 81 2.98 -10.72 2.83
C GLY A 81 1.50 -10.38 2.77
N LEU A 82 1.12 -9.09 2.66
CA LEU A 82 -0.28 -8.66 2.63
C LEU A 82 -0.99 -9.14 1.36
N LYS A 83 -2.24 -9.56 1.53
CA LYS A 83 -3.11 -10.09 0.46
C LYS A 83 -4.54 -9.56 0.51
N ASP A 84 -4.92 -8.92 1.62
CA ASP A 84 -6.25 -8.38 1.78
C ASP A 84 -6.33 -7.00 1.11
N SER A 85 -7.15 -6.87 0.07
CA SER A 85 -7.30 -5.61 -0.66
C SER A 85 -7.88 -4.49 0.19
N SER A 86 -8.51 -4.80 1.33
CA SER A 86 -8.93 -3.79 2.32
C SER A 86 -7.76 -2.94 2.86
N THR A 87 -6.54 -3.47 2.78
CA THR A 87 -5.32 -2.78 3.23
C THR A 87 -4.77 -1.77 2.23
N VAL A 88 -5.19 -1.82 0.96
CA VAL A 88 -4.63 -0.95 -0.10
C VAL A 88 -4.87 0.53 0.22
N GLU A 89 -6.09 0.93 0.55
CA GLU A 89 -6.37 2.34 0.87
C GLU A 89 -5.60 2.82 2.11
N PRO A 90 -5.59 2.11 3.27
CA PRO A 90 -4.74 2.48 4.40
C PRO A 90 -3.23 2.56 4.09
N LEU A 91 -2.72 1.69 3.20
CA LEU A 91 -1.33 1.75 2.74
C LEU A 91 -1.07 3.01 1.90
N MET A 92 -2.01 3.36 1.02
CA MET A 92 -1.91 4.56 0.19
C MET A 92 -2.11 5.85 0.99
N GLU A 93 -3.00 5.87 1.99
CA GLU A 93 -3.10 6.95 2.97
C GLU A 93 -1.77 7.16 3.70
N ALA A 94 -1.14 6.06 4.15
CA ALA A 94 0.17 6.11 4.79
C ALA A 94 1.28 6.59 3.83
N PHE A 95 1.25 6.19 2.57
CA PHE A 95 2.22 6.60 1.55
C PHE A 95 2.10 8.09 1.19
N ARG A 96 0.87 8.62 1.13
CA ARG A 96 0.57 10.04 0.84
C ARG A 96 0.91 10.97 1.99
N ASP A 97 0.89 10.49 3.23
CA ASP A 97 1.15 11.33 4.39
C ASP A 97 2.64 11.73 4.47
N GLU A 98 2.89 13.04 4.37
CA GLU A 98 4.23 13.64 4.38
C GLU A 98 5.01 13.36 5.67
N VAL A 99 4.33 13.06 6.78
CA VAL A 99 5.02 12.62 8.00
C VAL A 99 5.80 11.33 7.78
N ASN A 100 5.44 10.51 6.78
CA ASN A 100 6.06 9.24 6.45
C ASN A 100 7.12 9.36 5.33
N ALA A 101 7.48 10.58 4.90
CA ALA A 101 8.54 10.82 3.91
C ALA A 101 9.83 9.99 4.16
N PRO A 102 10.35 9.82 5.39
CA PRO A 102 11.56 9.03 5.64
C PRO A 102 11.46 7.54 5.29
N ILE A 103 10.25 7.00 5.14
CA ILE A 103 9.99 5.58 4.90
C ILE A 103 9.25 5.31 3.58
N LYS A 104 8.92 6.35 2.77
CA LYS A 104 8.18 6.18 1.51
C LYS A 104 8.85 5.18 0.56
N ARG A 105 10.17 5.20 0.44
CA ARG A 105 10.92 4.23 -0.38
C ARG A 105 10.78 2.79 0.12
N GLN A 106 10.74 2.60 1.45
CA GLN A 106 10.54 1.28 2.04
C GLN A 106 9.10 0.79 1.82
N LEU A 107 8.12 1.69 1.89
CA LEU A 107 6.73 1.36 1.55
C LEU A 107 6.60 0.92 0.08
N ILE A 108 7.18 1.66 -0.88
CA ILE A 108 7.18 1.27 -2.30
C ILE A 108 7.81 -0.11 -2.48
N GLY A 109 8.97 -0.35 -1.86
CA GLY A 109 9.64 -1.65 -1.93
C GLY A 109 8.77 -2.79 -1.42
N ALA A 110 7.97 -2.54 -0.37
CA ALA A 110 7.01 -3.51 0.12
C ALA A 110 5.80 -3.70 -0.82
N PHE A 111 5.33 -2.62 -1.47
CA PHE A 111 4.21 -2.67 -2.42
C PHE A 111 4.54 -3.55 -3.62
N TRP A 112 5.71 -3.35 -4.23
CA TRP A 112 6.20 -4.13 -5.39
C TRP A 112 6.34 -5.62 -5.08
N ASN A 113 6.75 -5.96 -3.86
CA ASN A 113 6.90 -7.36 -3.44
C ASN A 113 5.57 -8.00 -3.00
N SER A 114 4.51 -7.19 -2.81
CA SER A 114 3.20 -7.67 -2.41
C SER A 114 2.41 -8.30 -3.57
N LYS A 115 1.24 -8.87 -3.26
CA LYS A 115 0.26 -9.34 -4.26
C LYS A 115 -0.96 -8.42 -4.36
N LEU A 116 -0.85 -7.22 -3.80
CA LEU A 116 -1.90 -6.22 -3.86
C LEU A 116 -1.83 -5.48 -5.19
N ASP A 117 -2.99 -5.00 -5.64
CA ASP A 117 -3.11 -4.19 -6.85
C ASP A 117 -3.13 -2.71 -6.47
N PHE A 118 -2.17 -1.95 -7.02
CA PHE A 118 -2.06 -0.50 -6.82
C PHE A 118 -2.27 0.29 -8.12
N SER A 119 -2.75 -0.35 -9.19
CA SER A 119 -2.89 0.27 -10.52
C SER A 119 -3.76 1.53 -10.51
N ALA A 120 -4.77 1.58 -9.63
CA ALA A 120 -5.63 2.75 -9.43
C ALA A 120 -4.89 3.99 -8.88
N TYR A 121 -3.67 3.81 -8.35
CA TYR A 121 -2.85 4.85 -7.72
C TYR A 121 -1.64 5.23 -8.57
N LEU A 122 -1.67 4.94 -9.88
CA LEU A 122 -0.59 5.27 -10.82
C LEU A 122 -0.09 6.72 -10.65
N SER A 123 -1.00 7.70 -10.54
CA SER A 123 -0.61 9.11 -10.42
C SER A 123 0.16 9.43 -9.14
N ASP A 124 -0.11 8.73 -8.02
CA ASP A 124 0.65 8.88 -6.78
C ASP A 124 2.12 8.44 -6.97
N PHE A 125 2.36 7.34 -7.70
CA PHE A 125 3.71 6.84 -7.96
C PHE A 125 4.46 7.69 -8.98
N VAL A 126 3.75 8.22 -9.98
CA VAL A 126 4.31 9.21 -10.92
C VAL A 126 4.72 10.48 -10.18
N LEU A 127 3.88 10.99 -9.27
CA LEU A 127 4.21 12.15 -8.45
C LEU A 127 5.42 11.87 -7.54
N PHE A 128 5.49 10.69 -6.92
CA PHE A 128 6.64 10.29 -6.12
C PHE A 128 7.94 10.25 -6.94
N ALA A 129 7.90 9.75 -8.17
CA ALA A 129 9.04 9.79 -9.07
C ALA A 129 9.44 11.24 -9.41
N ILE A 130 8.47 12.13 -9.65
CA ILE A 130 8.70 13.55 -9.96
C ILE A 130 9.33 14.29 -8.79
N ASP A 131 8.84 14.09 -7.57
CA ASP A 131 9.30 14.82 -6.39
C ASP A 131 10.61 14.27 -5.82
N GLY A 132 10.86 12.97 -5.99
CA GLY A 132 11.99 12.26 -5.41
C GLY A 132 13.31 12.40 -6.17
N ASP A 133 14.31 11.63 -5.76
CA ASP A 133 15.59 11.52 -6.45
C ASP A 133 15.57 10.44 -7.56
N PHE A 134 16.73 10.12 -8.12
CA PHE A 134 16.87 9.06 -9.12
C PHE A 134 16.41 7.67 -8.60
N LEU A 135 16.71 7.35 -7.33
CA LEU A 135 16.33 6.08 -6.74
C LEU A 135 14.82 6.02 -6.46
N ASP A 136 14.20 7.13 -6.06
CA ASP A 136 12.74 7.20 -5.93
C ASP A 136 12.04 6.98 -7.28
N ALA A 137 12.55 7.61 -8.34
CA ALA A 137 12.06 7.36 -9.69
C ALA A 137 12.25 5.90 -10.11
N PHE A 138 13.38 5.29 -9.78
CA PHE A 138 13.66 3.87 -10.06
C PHE A 138 12.68 2.93 -9.36
N GLU A 139 12.40 3.14 -8.08
CA GLU A 139 11.45 2.33 -7.32
C GLU A 139 10.01 2.48 -7.87
N ALA A 140 9.62 3.71 -8.24
CA ALA A 140 8.32 3.96 -8.88
C ALA A 140 8.16 3.24 -10.21
N ILE A 141 9.14 3.35 -11.13
CA ILE A 141 9.05 2.67 -12.43
C ILE A 141 8.94 1.15 -12.25
N THR A 142 9.73 0.56 -11.37
CA THR A 142 9.69 -0.89 -11.14
C THR A 142 8.35 -1.37 -10.59
N LEU A 143 7.70 -0.58 -9.74
CA LEU A 143 6.35 -0.88 -9.25
C LEU A 143 5.31 -0.75 -10.37
N ILE A 144 5.38 0.32 -11.17
CA ILE A 144 4.44 0.58 -12.28
C ILE A 144 4.53 -0.52 -13.35
N GLU A 145 5.73 -1.01 -13.64
CA GLU A 145 5.96 -2.11 -14.60
C GLU A 145 5.25 -3.42 -14.22
N GLN A 146 4.88 -3.61 -12.95
CA GLN A 146 4.18 -4.80 -12.47
C GLN A 146 2.65 -4.72 -12.54
N PHE A 147 2.07 -3.61 -12.95
CA PHE A 147 0.62 -3.49 -13.00
C PHE A 147 0.04 -4.54 -13.95
N GLU A 148 -0.71 -5.50 -13.38
CA GLU A 148 -1.35 -6.59 -14.13
C GLU A 148 -2.81 -6.29 -14.46
N THR A 149 -3.39 -5.26 -13.85
CA THR A 149 -4.79 -4.86 -14.02
C THR A 149 -4.91 -3.60 -14.87
N LEU A 150 -6.08 -3.39 -15.45
CA LEU A 150 -6.35 -2.18 -16.21
C LEU A 150 -6.23 -0.95 -15.31
N VAL A 151 -5.36 -0.02 -15.72
CA VAL A 151 -5.22 1.26 -15.03
C VAL A 151 -6.45 2.13 -15.33
N PRO A 152 -7.11 2.71 -14.31
CA PRO A 152 -8.24 3.61 -14.53
C PRO A 152 -7.85 4.85 -15.34
N GLU A 153 -8.71 5.26 -16.29
CA GLU A 153 -8.53 6.45 -17.14
C GLU A 153 -8.17 7.70 -16.32
N SER A 154 -8.81 7.92 -15.17
CA SER A 154 -8.53 9.07 -14.29
C SER A 154 -7.08 9.13 -13.82
N ALA A 155 -6.50 7.97 -13.48
CA ALA A 155 -5.11 7.88 -13.02
C ALA A 155 -4.13 8.08 -14.19
N ILE A 156 -4.48 7.60 -15.39
CA ILE A 156 -3.73 7.83 -16.63
C ILE A 156 -3.70 9.32 -16.95
N MET A 157 -4.87 9.98 -17.01
CA MET A 157 -4.99 11.39 -17.35
C MET A 157 -4.23 12.30 -16.36
N GLU A 158 -4.33 12.03 -15.06
CA GLU A 158 -3.59 12.77 -14.04
C GLU A 158 -2.07 12.58 -14.21
N SER A 159 -1.62 11.36 -14.47
CA SER A 159 -0.21 11.05 -14.73
C SER A 159 0.32 11.78 -15.98
N GLN A 160 -0.47 11.82 -17.06
CA GLN A 160 -0.11 12.56 -18.28
C GLN A 160 0.05 14.06 -18.01
N LEU A 161 -0.81 14.65 -17.16
CA LEU A 161 -0.70 16.05 -16.76
C LEU A 161 0.58 16.29 -15.96
N LEU A 162 0.85 15.48 -14.94
CA LEU A 162 2.06 15.54 -14.12
C LEU A 162 3.34 15.44 -14.96
N LEU A 163 3.40 14.47 -15.87
CA LEU A 163 4.55 14.28 -16.76
C LEU A 163 4.74 15.47 -17.72
N LYS A 164 3.65 16.02 -18.25
CA LYS A 164 3.71 17.20 -19.12
C LYS A 164 4.29 18.41 -18.38
N GLU A 165 3.90 18.60 -17.11
CA GLU A 165 4.46 19.66 -16.26
C GLU A 165 5.95 19.42 -15.98
N TYR A 166 6.32 18.18 -15.63
CA TYR A 166 7.72 17.78 -15.42
C TYR A 166 8.61 18.09 -16.64
N PHE A 167 8.21 17.65 -17.84
CA PHE A 167 9.00 17.86 -19.06
C PHE A 167 8.97 19.29 -19.58
N GLY A 168 7.93 20.07 -19.26
CA GLY A 168 7.86 21.50 -19.54
C GLY A 168 8.78 22.34 -18.63
N GLY A 169 9.16 21.79 -17.48
CA GLY A 169 10.11 22.40 -16.54
C GLY A 169 11.58 22.24 -16.97
N THR A 170 12.41 23.21 -16.55
CA THR A 170 13.87 23.22 -16.83
C THR A 170 14.73 23.18 -15.57
N GLU A 171 14.12 23.14 -14.38
CA GLU A 171 14.83 23.20 -13.11
C GLU A 171 15.21 21.80 -12.61
N ASN A 172 16.42 21.67 -12.04
CA ASN A 172 16.92 20.46 -11.36
C ASN A 172 16.85 19.14 -12.16
N ARG A 173 16.96 19.22 -13.49
CA ARG A 173 16.97 18.06 -14.38
C ARG A 173 18.21 17.19 -14.13
N ASN A 174 18.00 15.91 -13.90
CA ASN A 174 19.03 14.89 -13.78
C ASN A 174 18.87 13.92 -14.95
N GLU A 175 19.92 13.72 -15.76
CA GLU A 175 19.83 12.92 -16.99
C GLU A 175 19.38 11.47 -16.75
N GLN A 176 19.81 10.85 -15.65
CA GLN A 176 19.43 9.49 -15.32
C GLN A 176 17.96 9.41 -14.89
N LYS A 177 17.52 10.38 -14.06
CA LYS A 177 16.12 10.49 -13.65
C LYS A 177 15.23 10.80 -14.86
N ASP A 178 15.63 11.72 -15.72
CA ASP A 178 14.92 12.09 -16.94
C ASP A 178 14.70 10.91 -17.88
N THR A 179 15.67 9.99 -17.93
CA THR A 179 15.54 8.74 -18.70
C THR A 179 14.38 7.91 -18.14
N ILE A 180 14.36 7.67 -16.82
CA ILE A 180 13.29 6.94 -16.15
C ILE A 180 11.94 7.65 -16.33
N MET A 181 11.89 8.97 -16.18
CA MET A 181 10.65 9.72 -16.39
C MET A 181 10.15 9.59 -17.83
N GLY A 182 11.05 9.47 -18.81
CA GLY A 182 10.72 9.18 -20.20
C GLY A 182 10.09 7.81 -20.36
N ASP A 183 10.66 6.80 -19.71
CA ASP A 183 10.14 5.43 -19.71
C ASP A 183 8.77 5.34 -19.01
N ILE A 184 8.58 6.02 -17.88
CA ILE A 184 7.27 6.17 -17.21
C ILE A 184 6.27 6.79 -18.20
N ALA A 185 6.63 7.86 -18.91
CA ALA A 185 5.73 8.48 -19.89
C ALA A 185 5.34 7.54 -21.05
N LEU A 186 6.25 6.67 -21.47
CA LEU A 186 5.95 5.65 -22.48
C LEU A 186 4.96 4.60 -21.94
N MET A 187 5.12 4.16 -20.69
CA MET A 187 4.17 3.23 -20.06
C MET A 187 2.79 3.84 -19.85
N VAL A 188 2.71 5.09 -19.38
CA VAL A 188 1.43 5.80 -19.24
C VAL A 188 0.70 5.89 -20.57
N LYS A 189 1.43 6.14 -21.67
CA LYS A 189 0.86 6.13 -23.03
C LYS A 189 0.43 4.73 -23.48
N GLN A 190 1.12 3.68 -23.05
CA GLN A 190 0.72 2.31 -23.32
C GLN A 190 -0.60 1.97 -22.61
N PHE A 191 -0.72 2.31 -21.32
CA PHE A 191 -1.97 2.12 -20.57
C PHE A 191 -3.16 2.87 -21.20
N ASP A 192 -2.94 4.10 -21.69
CA ASP A 192 -3.94 4.89 -22.42
C ASP A 192 -4.46 4.14 -23.67
N ALA A 193 -3.54 3.59 -24.46
CA ALA A 193 -3.90 2.81 -25.65
C ALA A 193 -4.60 1.48 -25.33
N GLU A 194 -4.25 0.84 -24.21
CA GLU A 194 -4.90 -0.39 -23.73
C GLU A 194 -6.34 -0.09 -23.26
N SER A 195 -6.54 1.02 -22.53
CA SER A 195 -7.86 1.50 -22.10
C SER A 195 -8.79 1.78 -23.28
N ASP A 196 -8.33 2.54 -24.27
CA ASP A 196 -9.09 2.83 -25.50
C ASP A 196 -9.51 1.55 -26.24
N SER A 197 -8.69 0.50 -26.17
CA SER A 197 -8.95 -0.76 -26.86
C SER A 197 -10.05 -1.58 -26.20
N GLU A 198 -10.17 -1.57 -24.88
CA GLU A 198 -11.23 -2.29 -24.17
C GLU A 198 -12.62 -1.70 -24.43
N ASP A 199 -12.72 -0.37 -24.50
CA ASP A 199 -13.98 0.33 -24.78
C ASP A 199 -14.57 -0.07 -26.15
N LEU A 200 -13.72 -0.36 -27.14
CA LEU A 200 -14.14 -0.79 -28.48
C LEU A 200 -14.73 -2.22 -28.52
N TYR A 201 -14.54 -3.02 -27.47
CA TYR A 201 -15.09 -4.38 -27.36
C TYR A 201 -16.34 -4.48 -26.48
N LEU A 202 -16.77 -3.37 -25.86
CA LEU A 202 -17.94 -3.32 -24.97
C LEU A 202 -19.23 -2.82 -25.66
N ASP A 203 -19.17 -2.52 -26.96
CA ASP A 203 -20.31 -2.22 -27.86
C ASP A 203 -20.81 -3.47 -28.63
#